data_AF-A0A183VDR0-F1
#
_entry.id   AF-A0A183VDR0-F1
#
_cell.length_a   1.000
_cell.length_b   1.000
_cell.length_c   1.000
_cell.angle_alpha   90.00
_cell.angle_beta   90.00
_cell.angle_gamma   90.00
#
_symmetry.space_group_name_H-M   'P 1'
#
loop_
_entity.id
_entity.type
_entity.pdbx_description
1 polymer ?
#
loop_
_entity_poly.entity_id
_entity_poly.type
_entity_poly.pdbx_seq_one_letter_code
_entity_poly.pdbx_strand_id
1 'polypeptide(L)'
;MDIDIEKDRALFDRTVRKMLSDAEARSVQEVLEGIKKRGTDGNNLDASSASLTSLHRAGSVRKSGTNRISRIPDALQHDLDEMRADLSASGWERRISGLKRFDEMVSVNARAVASDTNLIEAFIGRLNDINSKVSLEAMQTFLLTLPLLSKFFSAETGLKAVLNQLVNALMSHLASRSEEHRQMAQTSLEETVRSVGIIRSLYRNKPKQVEVTALPILWELIKSPSQTQSDAELRRAVHDYASLLRDCFGEKTLLEMANSHLNPNQKKTLEALIK
;
A
#
# COMPACT_ATOMS: atom_id res chain seq x y z
N MET A 1 -25.37 -34.52 -3.48
CA MET A 1 -26.01 -33.31 -4.05
C MET A 1 -25.11 -32.92 -5.20
N ASP A 2 -25.37 -33.49 -6.37
CA ASP A 2 -24.51 -33.29 -7.54
C ASP A 2 -24.73 -31.87 -8.05
N ILE A 3 -23.71 -31.04 -7.89
CA ILE A 3 -23.68 -29.71 -8.47
C ILE A 3 -23.56 -29.92 -9.98
N ASP A 4 -24.58 -29.48 -10.71
CA ASP A 4 -24.65 -29.61 -12.17
C ASP A 4 -23.75 -28.54 -12.81
N ILE A 5 -22.44 -28.80 -12.78
CA ILE A 5 -21.36 -27.90 -13.20
C ILE A 5 -21.59 -27.37 -14.63
N GLU A 6 -22.22 -28.17 -15.49
CA GLU A 6 -22.55 -27.79 -16.87
C GLU A 6 -23.56 -26.63 -16.92
N LYS A 7 -24.55 -26.66 -16.02
CA LYS A 7 -25.62 -25.66 -15.92
C LYS A 7 -25.11 -24.34 -15.35
N ASP A 8 -24.24 -24.40 -14.35
CA ASP A 8 -23.61 -23.22 -13.75
C ASP A 8 -22.65 -22.53 -14.73
N ARG A 9 -21.95 -23.32 -15.55
CA ARG A 9 -21.09 -22.79 -16.62
C ARG A 9 -21.91 -22.06 -17.69
N ALA A 10 -23.04 -22.61 -18.10
CA ALA A 10 -23.92 -21.95 -19.07
C ALA A 10 -24.54 -20.64 -18.52
N LEU A 11 -24.89 -20.61 -17.23
CA LEU A 11 -25.39 -19.41 -16.54
C LEU A 11 -24.31 -18.32 -16.43
N PHE A 12 -23.09 -18.70 -16.09
CA PHE A 12 -21.95 -17.80 -16.05
C PHE A 12 -21.70 -17.16 -17.43
N ASP A 13 -21.60 -17.98 -18.46
CA ASP A 13 -21.37 -17.55 -19.85
C ASP A 13 -22.45 -16.59 -20.37
N ARG A 14 -23.72 -16.83 -19.99
CA ARG A 14 -24.83 -15.94 -20.32
C ARG A 14 -24.75 -14.61 -19.59
N THR A 15 -24.29 -14.62 -18.34
CA THR A 15 -24.16 -13.43 -17.49
C THR A 15 -23.03 -12.53 -17.96
N VAL A 16 -21.87 -13.13 -18.28
CA VAL A 16 -20.69 -12.43 -18.82
C VAL A 16 -21.04 -11.71 -20.12
N ARG A 17 -21.72 -12.38 -21.05
CA ARG A 17 -22.15 -11.77 -22.33
C ARG A 17 -23.19 -10.66 -22.17
N LYS A 18 -23.98 -10.68 -21.10
CA LYS A 18 -25.02 -9.67 -20.85
C LYS A 18 -24.48 -8.41 -20.16
N MET A 19 -23.44 -8.56 -19.35
CA MET A 19 -22.92 -7.50 -18.48
C MET A 19 -21.67 -6.83 -19.02
N LEU A 20 -20.91 -7.50 -19.89
CA LEU A 20 -19.62 -7.03 -20.38
C LEU A 20 -19.68 -6.71 -21.87
N SER A 21 -18.84 -5.78 -22.31
CA SER A 21 -18.58 -5.58 -23.73
C SER A 21 -17.83 -6.78 -24.33
N ASP A 22 -17.90 -6.95 -25.65
CA ASP A 22 -17.23 -8.06 -26.35
C ASP A 22 -15.70 -8.07 -26.13
N ALA A 23 -15.08 -6.93 -25.83
CA ALA A 23 -13.67 -6.84 -25.52
C ALA A 23 -13.36 -7.36 -24.11
N GLU A 24 -14.20 -7.03 -23.14
CA GLU A 24 -14.08 -7.47 -21.75
C GLU A 24 -14.41 -8.96 -21.60
N ALA A 25 -15.44 -9.45 -22.28
CA ALA A 25 -15.79 -10.87 -22.31
C ALA A 25 -14.64 -11.72 -22.89
N ARG A 26 -13.95 -11.23 -23.93
CA ARG A 26 -12.77 -11.89 -24.50
C ARG A 26 -11.59 -11.93 -23.52
N SER A 27 -11.35 -10.83 -22.78
CA SER A 27 -10.31 -10.80 -21.74
C SER A 27 -10.60 -11.80 -20.61
N VAL A 28 -11.86 -11.91 -20.18
CA VAL A 28 -12.26 -12.90 -19.16
C VAL A 28 -12.01 -14.34 -19.65
N GLN A 29 -12.32 -14.63 -20.92
CA GLN A 29 -12.07 -15.96 -21.51
C GLN A 29 -10.57 -16.28 -21.60
N GLU A 30 -9.74 -15.31 -21.96
CA GLU A 30 -8.28 -15.49 -22.04
C GLU A 30 -7.65 -15.80 -20.67
N VAL A 31 -8.14 -15.14 -19.60
CA VAL A 31 -7.73 -15.43 -18.22
C VAL A 31 -8.13 -16.85 -17.80
N LEU A 32 -9.35 -17.29 -18.13
CA LEU A 32 -9.84 -18.63 -17.81
C LEU A 32 -9.03 -19.72 -18.52
N GLU A 33 -8.71 -19.55 -19.80
CA GLU A 33 -7.84 -20.47 -20.54
C GLU A 33 -6.40 -20.48 -19.96
N GLY A 34 -5.89 -19.32 -19.53
CA GLY A 34 -4.60 -19.24 -18.84
C GLY A 34 -4.56 -19.97 -17.50
N ILE A 35 -5.67 -20.01 -16.76
CA ILE A 35 -5.80 -20.79 -15.52
C ILE A 35 -5.88 -22.29 -15.84
N LYS A 36 -6.67 -22.66 -16.85
CA LYS A 36 -6.81 -24.06 -17.28
C LYS A 36 -5.49 -24.66 -17.75
N LYS A 37 -4.67 -23.88 -18.46
CA LYS A 37 -3.34 -24.27 -18.92
C LYS A 37 -2.33 -24.43 -17.76
N ARG A 38 -2.47 -23.65 -16.68
CA ARG A 38 -1.64 -23.77 -15.48
C ARG A 38 -2.04 -24.93 -14.55
N GLY A 39 -3.27 -25.41 -14.66
CA GLY A 39 -3.79 -26.52 -13.85
C GLY A 39 -3.33 -27.92 -14.31
N THR A 40 -2.75 -28.06 -15.52
CA THR A 40 -2.40 -29.37 -16.10
C THR A 40 -0.94 -29.80 -15.92
N ASP A 41 -0.05 -28.93 -15.44
CA ASP A 41 1.38 -29.24 -15.25
C ASP A 41 1.67 -29.59 -13.78
N GLY A 42 1.34 -30.82 -13.39
CA GLY A 42 1.43 -31.32 -12.01
C GLY A 42 2.84 -31.61 -11.47
N ASN A 43 3.89 -30.89 -11.90
CA ASN A 43 5.27 -31.23 -11.50
C ASN A 43 6.18 -30.02 -11.21
N ASN A 44 5.65 -28.95 -10.61
CA ASN A 44 6.51 -27.91 -10.05
C ASN A 44 5.98 -27.42 -8.70
N LEU A 45 6.55 -27.96 -7.62
CA LEU A 45 6.37 -27.44 -6.25
C LEU A 45 7.35 -26.29 -6.01
N ASP A 46 7.19 -25.21 -6.77
CA ASP A 46 7.75 -23.91 -6.41
C ASP A 46 6.58 -23.00 -6.05
N ALA A 47 6.40 -22.82 -4.74
CA ALA A 47 5.40 -21.94 -4.15
C ALA A 47 5.63 -20.50 -4.63
N SER A 48 4.87 -20.11 -5.65
CA SER A 48 4.89 -18.75 -6.21
C SER A 48 3.98 -17.86 -5.36
N SER A 49 4.58 -16.88 -4.69
CA SER A 49 3.87 -15.72 -4.17
C SER A 49 3.21 -14.98 -5.33
N ALA A 50 1.91 -14.74 -5.19
CA ALA A 50 1.05 -14.18 -6.20
C ALA A 50 1.61 -12.88 -6.79
N SER A 51 1.83 -12.89 -8.11
CA SER A 51 1.92 -11.68 -8.93
C SER A 51 0.59 -10.94 -8.86
N LEU A 52 0.49 -9.97 -7.95
CA LEU A 52 -0.56 -8.98 -8.00
C LEU A 52 -0.17 -7.91 -9.03
N THR A 53 -0.91 -7.93 -10.14
CA THR A 53 -1.07 -6.85 -11.14
C THR A 53 0.17 -6.46 -11.96
N SER A 54 0.40 -7.19 -13.05
CA SER A 54 1.12 -6.67 -14.23
C SER A 54 0.21 -5.69 -14.98
N LEU A 55 0.42 -4.38 -14.76
CA LEU A 55 -0.18 -3.31 -15.57
C LEU A 55 0.73 -2.96 -16.75
N HIS A 56 1.01 -3.93 -17.62
CA HIS A 56 1.59 -3.63 -18.94
C HIS A 56 0.49 -3.41 -19.97
N ARG A 57 -0.09 -2.20 -19.95
CA ARG A 57 -0.68 -1.61 -21.15
C ARG A 57 -0.48 -0.10 -21.18
N ALA A 58 0.78 0.33 -21.28
CA ALA A 58 1.10 1.68 -21.73
C ALA A 58 1.42 1.62 -23.22
N GLY A 59 0.47 2.09 -24.04
CA GLY A 59 0.74 2.42 -25.43
C GLY A 59 1.86 3.45 -25.53
N SER A 60 2.66 3.33 -26.58
CA SER A 60 3.71 4.30 -26.94
C SER A 60 3.10 5.68 -27.13
N VAL A 61 3.24 6.55 -26.13
CA VAL A 61 2.88 7.96 -26.23
C VAL A 61 4.15 8.72 -26.61
N ARG A 62 4.13 9.30 -27.81
CA ARG A 62 5.14 10.22 -28.29
C ARG A 62 5.28 11.37 -27.30
N LYS A 63 6.51 11.57 -26.84
CA LYS A 63 6.98 12.59 -25.89
C LYS A 63 6.52 13.98 -26.34
N SER A 64 5.53 14.55 -25.65
CA SER A 64 5.18 15.96 -25.73
C SER A 64 5.40 16.60 -24.36
N GLY A 65 6.17 17.69 -24.35
CA GLY A 65 6.82 18.22 -23.16
C GLY A 65 5.87 18.86 -22.17
N THR A 66 6.05 18.53 -20.89
CA THR A 66 5.89 19.45 -19.76
C THR A 66 6.64 18.85 -18.56
N ASN A 67 7.45 19.67 -17.90
CA ASN A 67 8.35 19.38 -16.77
C ASN A 67 9.53 18.44 -17.06
N ARG A 68 10.69 19.07 -17.31
CA ARG A 68 12.00 18.43 -17.26
C ARG A 68 12.24 17.92 -15.84
N ILE A 69 11.95 16.65 -15.57
CA ILE A 69 12.71 15.90 -14.58
C ILE A 69 14.15 15.94 -15.11
N SER A 70 15.04 16.66 -14.43
CA SER A 70 16.46 16.63 -14.75
C SER A 70 16.87 15.17 -14.73
N ARG A 71 17.33 14.64 -15.88
CA ARG A 71 17.83 13.28 -15.99
C ARG A 71 18.84 13.07 -14.85
N ILE A 72 18.56 12.12 -13.97
CA ILE A 72 19.45 11.83 -12.85
C ILE A 72 20.80 11.35 -13.40
N PRO A 73 21.93 11.67 -12.74
CA PRO A 73 23.25 11.22 -13.19
C PRO A 73 23.30 9.70 -13.37
N ASP A 74 23.99 9.22 -14.40
CA ASP A 74 24.03 7.78 -14.70
C ASP A 74 24.60 6.96 -13.53
N ALA A 75 25.56 7.51 -12.78
CA ALA A 75 26.09 6.89 -11.56
C ALA A 75 25.01 6.73 -10.49
N LEU A 76 24.20 7.76 -10.26
CA LEU A 76 23.09 7.70 -9.30
C LEU A 76 22.02 6.70 -9.76
N GLN A 77 21.73 6.63 -11.05
CA GLN A 77 20.79 5.63 -11.59
C GLN A 77 21.31 4.21 -11.36
N HIS A 78 22.61 3.98 -11.55
CA HIS A 78 23.24 2.68 -11.28
C HIS A 78 23.12 2.29 -9.81
N ASP A 79 23.39 3.23 -8.89
CA ASP A 79 23.26 2.99 -7.45
C ASP A 79 21.83 2.60 -7.06
N LEU A 80 20.82 3.27 -7.64
CA LEU A 80 19.40 2.95 -7.41
C LEU A 80 19.03 1.56 -7.95
N ASP A 81 19.56 1.18 -9.11
CA ASP A 81 19.29 -0.14 -9.70
C ASP A 81 19.96 -1.28 -8.91
N GLU A 82 21.20 -1.08 -8.44
CA GLU A 82 21.89 -2.06 -7.57
C GLU A 82 21.14 -2.24 -6.25
N MET A 83 20.69 -1.13 -5.65
CA MET A 83 19.88 -1.17 -4.43
C MET A 83 18.58 -1.93 -4.63
N ARG A 84 17.89 -1.74 -5.76
CA ARG A 84 16.67 -2.49 -6.09
C ARG A 84 16.95 -4.00 -6.19
N ALA A 85 18.09 -4.37 -6.77
CA ALA A 85 18.52 -5.75 -6.89
C ALA A 85 18.83 -6.37 -5.51
N ASP A 86 19.49 -5.62 -4.62
CA ASP A 86 19.78 -6.06 -3.25
C ASP A 86 18.50 -6.21 -2.41
N LEU A 87 17.59 -5.23 -2.48
CA LEU A 87 16.29 -5.33 -1.83
C LEU A 87 15.56 -6.57 -2.33
N SER A 88 15.61 -6.90 -3.62
CA SER A 88 14.92 -8.06 -4.21
C SER A 88 15.69 -9.39 -4.10
N ALA A 89 16.85 -9.43 -3.44
CA ALA A 89 17.71 -10.62 -3.42
C ALA A 89 17.09 -11.80 -2.66
N SER A 90 17.44 -13.03 -3.06
CA SER A 90 16.99 -14.26 -2.38
C SER A 90 17.60 -14.44 -0.98
N GLY A 91 18.85 -14.01 -0.78
CA GLY A 91 19.55 -14.03 0.50
C GLY A 91 19.12 -12.88 1.43
N TRP A 92 18.76 -13.20 2.67
CA TRP A 92 18.24 -12.22 3.63
C TRP A 92 19.30 -11.18 4.03
N GLU A 93 20.59 -11.55 4.06
CA GLU A 93 21.71 -10.66 4.37
C GLU A 93 21.87 -9.54 3.33
N ARG A 94 21.66 -9.87 2.06
CA ARG A 94 21.66 -8.89 0.97
C ARG A 94 20.48 -7.94 1.09
N ARG A 95 19.31 -8.44 1.46
CA ARG A 95 18.13 -7.59 1.69
C ARG A 95 18.33 -6.62 2.85
N ILE A 96 18.92 -7.07 3.97
CA ILE A 96 19.34 -6.18 5.08
C ILE A 96 20.32 -5.12 4.59
N SER A 97 21.32 -5.51 3.80
CA SER A 97 22.30 -4.56 3.24
C SER A 97 21.63 -3.54 2.32
N GLY A 98 20.66 -3.98 1.51
CA GLY A 98 19.83 -3.11 0.67
C GLY A 98 19.00 -2.11 1.48
N LEU A 99 18.43 -2.53 2.62
CA LEU A 99 17.69 -1.64 3.53
C LEU A 99 18.57 -0.53 4.11
N LYS A 100 19.80 -0.87 4.53
CA LYS A 100 20.77 0.12 5.02
C LYS A 100 21.19 1.12 3.95
N ARG A 101 21.48 0.64 2.74
CA ARG A 101 21.77 1.52 1.59
C ARG A 101 20.57 2.39 1.24
N PHE A 102 19.35 1.87 1.36
CA PHE A 102 18.13 2.63 1.14
C PHE A 102 18.00 3.80 2.11
N ASP A 103 18.26 3.60 3.41
CA ASP A 103 18.31 4.68 4.41
C ASP A 103 19.32 5.77 4.04
N GLU A 104 20.56 5.37 3.74
CA GLU A 104 21.63 6.28 3.33
C GLU A 104 21.24 7.08 2.07
N MET A 105 20.68 6.42 1.06
CA MET A 105 20.28 7.05 -0.20
C MET A 105 19.09 7.99 -0.04
N VAL A 106 18.13 7.67 0.84
CA VAL A 106 17.06 8.62 1.18
C VAL A 106 17.65 9.85 1.87
N SER A 107 18.62 9.67 2.77
CA SER A 107 19.25 10.77 3.49
C SER A 107 19.98 11.77 2.57
N VAL A 108 20.54 11.30 1.45
CA VAL A 108 21.31 12.14 0.51
C VAL A 108 20.49 12.55 -0.72
N ASN A 109 19.69 11.64 -1.28
CA ASN A 109 19.02 11.77 -2.57
C ASN A 109 17.50 11.48 -2.50
N ALA A 110 16.83 11.88 -1.42
CA ALA A 110 15.41 11.61 -1.17
C ALA A 110 14.48 11.82 -2.38
N ARG A 111 14.70 12.88 -3.19
CA ARG A 111 13.87 13.15 -4.37
C ARG A 111 14.03 12.08 -5.45
N ALA A 112 15.26 11.62 -5.71
CA ALA A 112 15.51 10.59 -6.72
C ALA A 112 14.87 9.25 -6.31
N VAL A 113 15.01 8.88 -5.02
CA VAL A 113 14.34 7.71 -4.44
C VAL A 113 12.83 7.83 -4.55
N ALA A 114 12.26 8.98 -4.18
CA ALA A 114 10.84 9.27 -4.25
C ALA A 114 10.26 9.19 -5.69
N SER A 115 11.07 9.50 -6.70
CA SER A 115 10.68 9.41 -8.12
C SER A 115 10.79 7.98 -8.69
N ASP A 116 11.48 7.06 -8.02
CA ASP A 116 11.65 5.67 -8.45
C ASP A 116 10.65 4.74 -7.78
N THR A 117 9.48 4.59 -8.38
CA THR A 117 8.39 3.78 -7.80
C THR A 117 8.76 2.30 -7.65
N ASN A 118 9.58 1.76 -8.55
CA ASN A 118 9.99 0.34 -8.49
C ASN A 118 10.92 0.08 -7.32
N LEU A 119 11.81 1.04 -7.00
CA LEU A 119 12.65 0.96 -5.80
C LEU A 119 11.80 1.01 -4.53
N ILE A 120 10.82 1.91 -4.48
CA ILE A 120 9.89 2.03 -3.35
C ILE A 120 9.04 0.77 -3.18
N GLU A 121 8.56 0.15 -4.26
CA GLU A 121 7.83 -1.12 -4.22
C GLU A 121 8.71 -2.26 -3.70
N ALA A 122 9.98 -2.33 -4.13
CA ALA A 122 10.93 -3.30 -3.60
C ALA A 122 11.14 -3.12 -2.09
N PHE A 123 11.22 -1.88 -1.61
CA PHE A 123 11.28 -1.57 -0.17
C PHE A 123 10.01 -1.99 0.57
N ILE A 124 8.81 -1.67 0.05
CA ILE A 124 7.53 -2.11 0.65
C ILE A 124 7.49 -3.64 0.78
N GLY A 125 7.99 -4.36 -0.23
CA GLY A 125 8.09 -5.82 -0.20
C GLY A 125 8.95 -6.37 0.94
N ARG A 126 9.78 -5.54 1.59
CA ARG A 126 10.57 -5.91 2.78
C ARG A 126 9.83 -5.67 4.08
N LEU A 127 8.85 -4.77 4.14
CA LEU A 127 7.97 -4.67 5.31
C LEU A 127 7.27 -5.99 5.58
N ASN A 128 6.90 -6.74 4.54
CA ASN A 128 6.30 -8.07 4.62
C ASN A 128 7.26 -9.21 4.24
N ASP A 129 8.54 -9.07 4.59
CA ASP A 129 9.52 -10.11 4.28
C ASP A 129 9.19 -11.45 4.96
N ILE A 130 9.49 -12.55 4.28
CA ILE A 130 9.37 -13.91 4.85
C ILE A 130 10.34 -14.13 6.02
N ASN A 131 11.46 -13.40 6.04
CA ASN A 131 12.42 -13.43 7.13
C ASN A 131 12.13 -12.30 8.10
N SER A 132 11.81 -12.68 9.34
CA SER A 132 11.40 -11.75 10.40
C SER A 132 12.44 -10.67 10.75
N LYS A 133 13.74 -10.97 10.59
CA LYS A 133 14.79 -9.96 10.80
C LYS A 133 14.74 -8.87 9.74
N VAL A 134 14.44 -9.26 8.49
CA VAL A 134 14.34 -8.32 7.38
C VAL A 134 13.10 -7.45 7.52
N SER A 135 11.97 -8.02 7.93
CA SER A 135 10.76 -7.22 8.18
C SER A 135 10.91 -6.24 9.33
N LEU A 136 11.60 -6.62 10.42
CA LEU A 136 11.93 -5.70 11.51
C LEU A 136 12.85 -4.57 11.04
N GLU A 137 13.97 -4.91 10.37
CA GLU A 137 14.88 -3.90 9.82
C GLU A 137 14.16 -2.96 8.85
N ALA A 138 13.23 -3.49 8.04
CA ALA A 138 12.45 -2.67 7.11
C ALA A 138 11.51 -1.70 7.82
N MET A 139 10.84 -2.13 8.91
CA MET A 139 10.01 -1.22 9.71
C MET A 139 10.85 -0.16 10.43
N GLN A 140 12.05 -0.50 10.92
CA GLN A 140 12.97 0.47 11.48
C GLN A 140 13.47 1.47 10.42
N THR A 141 13.85 0.98 9.24
CA THR A 141 14.25 1.81 8.09
C THR A 141 13.11 2.72 7.65
N PHE A 142 11.86 2.22 7.67
CA PHE A 142 10.67 3.00 7.37
C PHE A 142 10.55 4.21 8.31
N LEU A 143 10.69 4.01 9.62
CA LEU A 143 10.61 5.08 10.61
C LEU A 143 11.67 6.17 10.36
N LEU A 144 12.90 5.79 10.00
CA LEU A 144 13.99 6.73 9.71
C LEU A 144 13.74 7.53 8.43
N THR A 145 13.26 6.87 7.38
CA THR A 145 13.16 7.45 6.04
C THR A 145 11.85 8.18 5.79
N LEU A 146 10.78 7.82 6.50
CA LEU A 146 9.45 8.40 6.33
C LEU A 146 9.47 9.94 6.42
N PRO A 147 10.04 10.60 7.45
CA PRO A 147 10.05 12.06 7.53
C PRO A 147 10.69 12.75 6.31
N LEU A 148 11.71 12.12 5.72
CA LEU A 148 12.46 12.65 4.58
C LEU A 148 11.71 12.47 3.26
N LEU A 149 11.07 11.32 3.08
CA LEU A 149 10.26 11.02 1.91
C LEU A 149 8.90 11.73 1.94
N SER A 150 8.44 12.08 3.15
CA SER A 150 7.07 12.48 3.38
C SER A 150 6.62 13.73 2.61
N LYS A 151 7.54 14.69 2.46
CA LYS A 151 7.35 15.92 1.67
C LYS A 151 7.11 15.68 0.17
N PHE A 152 7.43 14.48 -0.34
CA PHE A 152 7.22 14.12 -1.75
C PHE A 152 5.88 13.39 -1.99
N PHE A 153 5.22 12.85 -0.96
CA PHE A 153 3.89 12.21 -1.10
C PHE A 153 2.83 13.15 -1.70
N SER A 154 2.97 14.46 -1.49
CA SER A 154 2.09 15.47 -2.07
C SER A 154 2.42 15.81 -3.52
N ALA A 155 3.68 15.69 -3.92
CA ALA A 155 4.19 16.14 -5.21
C ALA A 155 4.16 15.03 -6.27
N GLU A 156 4.55 13.81 -5.89
CA GLU A 156 4.75 12.69 -6.82
C GLU A 156 3.50 11.82 -6.94
N THR A 157 3.01 11.60 -8.16
CA THR A 157 1.80 10.82 -8.42
C THR A 157 1.94 9.34 -8.06
N GLY A 158 3.15 8.77 -8.13
CA GLY A 158 3.41 7.36 -7.82
C GLY A 158 3.39 7.05 -6.32
N LEU A 159 3.86 7.99 -5.50
CA LEU A 159 3.94 7.83 -4.05
C LEU A 159 2.55 7.79 -3.35
N LYS A 160 1.51 8.17 -4.08
CA LYS A 160 0.10 8.06 -3.64
C LYS A 160 -0.39 6.62 -3.51
N ALA A 161 -0.04 5.76 -4.48
CA ALA A 161 -0.39 4.34 -4.45
C ALA A 161 0.46 3.59 -3.41
N VAL A 162 1.72 4.02 -3.27
CA VAL A 162 2.70 3.52 -2.31
C VAL A 162 2.21 3.64 -0.86
N LEU A 163 1.59 4.76 -0.45
CA LEU A 163 1.15 4.94 0.94
C LEU A 163 0.13 3.89 1.37
N ASN A 164 -0.83 3.55 0.51
CA ASN A 164 -1.82 2.51 0.81
C ASN A 164 -1.16 1.13 0.94
N GLN A 165 -0.15 0.84 0.10
CA GLN A 165 0.62 -0.40 0.19
C GLN A 165 1.48 -0.45 1.46
N LEU A 166 2.08 0.67 1.87
CA LEU A 166 2.84 0.80 3.12
C LEU A 166 1.95 0.49 4.33
N VAL A 167 0.78 1.12 4.42
CA VAL A 167 -0.17 0.89 5.53
C VAL A 167 -0.62 -0.57 5.55
N ASN A 168 -1.00 -1.13 4.41
CA ASN A 168 -1.43 -2.53 4.34
C ASN A 168 -0.32 -3.49 4.78
N ALA A 169 0.93 -3.22 4.41
CA ALA A 169 2.06 -4.02 4.85
C ALA A 169 2.27 -3.93 6.37
N LEU A 170 2.21 -2.73 6.95
CA LEU A 170 2.34 -2.57 8.40
C LEU A 170 1.16 -3.20 9.17
N MET A 171 -0.06 -3.07 8.68
CA MET A 171 -1.25 -3.66 9.32
C MET A 171 -1.18 -5.19 9.40
N SER A 172 -0.56 -5.87 8.43
CA SER A 172 -0.40 -7.34 8.52
C SER A 172 0.41 -7.81 9.73
N HIS A 173 1.26 -6.95 10.30
CA HIS A 173 2.06 -7.29 11.49
C HIS A 173 1.34 -7.10 12.81
N LEU A 174 0.23 -6.37 12.85
CA LEU A 174 -0.53 -6.15 14.09
C LEU A 174 -1.12 -7.45 14.67
N ALA A 175 -1.36 -8.45 13.82
CA ALA A 175 -1.79 -9.79 14.20
C ALA A 175 -0.63 -10.78 14.40
N SER A 176 0.62 -10.33 14.30
CA SER A 176 1.80 -11.19 14.50
C SER A 176 1.80 -11.80 15.89
N ARG A 177 2.35 -13.00 16.05
CA ARG A 177 2.58 -13.61 17.37
C ARG A 177 3.79 -13.00 18.10
N SER A 178 4.69 -12.35 17.37
CA SER A 178 5.85 -11.64 17.93
C SER A 178 5.42 -10.28 18.49
N GLU A 179 5.68 -10.05 19.77
CA GLU A 179 5.44 -8.75 20.41
C GLU A 179 6.25 -7.63 19.76
N GLU A 180 7.53 -7.90 19.46
CA GLU A 180 8.43 -6.95 18.83
C GLU A 180 7.90 -6.46 17.46
N HIS A 181 7.37 -7.39 16.64
CA HIS A 181 6.76 -7.01 15.37
C HIS A 181 5.48 -6.19 15.55
N ARG A 182 4.62 -6.57 16.51
CA ARG A 182 3.39 -5.81 16.78
C ARG A 182 3.74 -4.39 17.22
N GLN A 183 4.65 -4.24 18.16
CA GLN A 183 5.07 -2.94 18.67
C GLN A 183 5.68 -2.07 17.57
N MET A 184 6.59 -2.63 16.76
CA MET A 184 7.25 -1.88 15.70
C MET A 184 6.28 -1.48 14.58
N ALA A 185 5.32 -2.35 14.25
CA ALA A 185 4.25 -2.03 13.30
C ALA A 185 3.30 -0.94 13.82
N GLN A 186 2.94 -0.99 15.11
CA GLN A 186 2.17 0.07 15.77
C GLN A 186 2.91 1.40 15.70
N THR A 187 4.17 1.45 16.13
CA THR A 187 5.00 2.68 16.05
C THR A 187 5.13 3.19 14.62
N SER A 188 5.30 2.30 13.63
CA SER A 188 5.37 2.66 12.21
C SER A 188 4.05 3.24 11.70
N LEU A 189 2.92 2.66 12.07
CA LEU A 189 1.59 3.19 11.73
C LEU A 189 1.34 4.52 12.42
N GLU A 190 1.72 4.66 13.69
CA GLU A 190 1.61 5.91 14.44
C GLU A 190 2.46 7.03 13.82
N GLU A 191 3.67 6.75 13.34
CA GLU A 191 4.51 7.75 12.67
C GLU A 191 3.94 8.14 11.30
N THR A 192 3.41 7.16 10.57
CA THR A 192 2.67 7.38 9.31
C THR A 192 1.48 8.29 9.55
N VAL A 193 0.76 8.05 10.65
CA VAL A 193 -0.35 8.86 11.12
C VAL A 193 0.13 10.24 11.55
N ARG A 194 1.14 10.35 12.43
CA ARG A 194 1.74 11.59 12.99
C ARG A 194 2.36 12.50 11.95
N SER A 195 2.67 11.97 10.78
CA SER A 195 2.91 12.76 9.58
C SER A 195 1.68 13.62 9.16
N VAL A 196 0.58 13.63 9.94
CA VAL A 196 -0.55 14.58 10.09
C VAL A 196 -0.35 15.96 9.46
N GLY A 197 0.77 16.65 9.73
CA GLY A 197 1.03 17.99 9.18
C GLY A 197 1.02 18.01 7.64
N ILE A 198 1.38 16.89 7.02
CA ILE A 198 1.40 16.69 5.58
C ILE A 198 -0.01 16.43 5.07
N ILE A 199 -0.85 15.72 5.81
CA ILE A 199 -2.25 15.51 5.44
C ILE A 199 -2.99 16.86 5.37
N ARG A 200 -2.77 17.75 6.34
CA ARG A 200 -3.38 19.10 6.32
C ARG A 200 -2.89 19.94 5.14
N SER A 201 -1.57 19.94 4.89
CA SER A 201 -0.95 20.63 3.75
C SER A 201 -1.38 20.04 2.40
N LEU A 202 -1.49 18.72 2.31
CA LEU A 202 -1.90 17.98 1.13
C LEU A 202 -3.39 18.19 0.85
N TYR A 203 -4.24 18.23 1.87
CA TYR A 203 -5.67 18.46 1.69
C TYR A 203 -5.93 19.81 1.01
N ARG A 204 -5.24 20.87 1.43
CA ARG A 204 -5.35 22.21 0.82
C ARG A 204 -5.07 22.20 -0.68
N ASN A 205 -4.17 21.33 -1.14
CA ASN A 205 -3.72 21.30 -2.53
C ASN A 205 -4.37 20.18 -3.36
N LYS A 206 -4.74 19.06 -2.73
CA LYS A 206 -5.24 17.82 -3.36
C LYS A 206 -6.22 17.09 -2.42
N PRO A 207 -7.42 17.62 -2.16
CA PRO A 207 -8.36 17.12 -1.14
C PRO A 207 -8.83 15.68 -1.41
N LYS A 208 -9.10 15.35 -2.68
CA LYS A 208 -9.46 13.99 -3.11
C LYS A 208 -8.36 12.96 -2.85
N GLN A 209 -7.11 13.40 -2.78
CA GLN A 209 -6.01 12.49 -2.48
C GLN A 209 -6.06 12.03 -1.03
N VAL A 210 -6.22 12.98 -0.12
CA VAL A 210 -6.32 12.71 1.31
C VAL A 210 -7.51 11.80 1.60
N GLU A 211 -8.61 12.00 0.88
CA GLU A 211 -9.80 11.15 0.96
C GLU A 211 -9.46 9.67 0.69
N VAL A 212 -8.79 9.38 -0.43
CA VAL A 212 -8.48 8.00 -0.84
C VAL A 212 -7.38 7.37 0.02
N THR A 213 -6.47 8.16 0.59
CA THR A 213 -5.31 7.61 1.33
C THR A 213 -5.53 7.56 2.83
N ALA A 214 -6.18 8.56 3.41
CA ALA A 214 -6.23 8.73 4.85
C ALA A 214 -7.46 8.05 5.48
N LEU A 215 -8.59 8.05 4.77
CA LEU A 215 -9.83 7.46 5.28
C LEU A 215 -9.76 5.94 5.44
N PRO A 216 -9.18 5.14 4.51
CA PRO A 216 -9.07 3.70 4.72
C PRO A 216 -8.32 3.34 6.00
N ILE A 217 -7.26 4.08 6.33
CA ILE A 217 -6.49 3.91 7.57
C ILE A 217 -7.41 4.12 8.78
N LEU A 218 -8.17 5.22 8.80
CA LEU A 218 -9.12 5.50 9.88
C LEU A 218 -10.18 4.39 9.99
N TRP A 219 -10.69 3.90 8.86
CA TRP A 219 -11.69 2.83 8.85
C TRP A 219 -11.17 1.53 9.43
N GLU A 220 -9.96 1.10 9.04
CA GLU A 220 -9.35 -0.12 9.56
C GLU A 220 -9.01 0.00 11.05
N LEU A 221 -8.51 1.15 11.50
CA LEU A 221 -8.25 1.41 12.92
C LEU A 221 -9.54 1.31 13.78
N ILE A 222 -10.68 1.74 13.24
CA ILE A 222 -11.98 1.65 13.92
C ILE A 222 -12.55 0.23 13.88
N LYS A 223 -12.31 -0.53 12.80
CA LYS A 223 -12.76 -1.92 12.68
C LYS A 223 -12.02 -2.88 13.62
N SER A 224 -10.82 -2.52 14.07
CA SER A 224 -9.93 -3.34 14.91
C SER A 224 -9.74 -2.75 16.32
N PRO A 225 -10.82 -2.61 17.12
CA PRO A 225 -10.78 -1.91 18.41
C PRO A 225 -9.96 -2.63 19.49
N SER A 226 -9.79 -3.95 19.38
CA SER A 226 -9.04 -4.75 20.36
C SER A 226 -7.54 -4.40 20.40
N GLN A 227 -6.99 -3.90 19.30
CA GLN A 227 -5.58 -3.45 19.23
C GLN A 227 -5.42 -2.00 19.65
N THR A 228 -6.43 -1.16 19.39
CA THR A 228 -6.39 0.26 19.77
C THR A 228 -6.77 0.47 21.23
N GLN A 229 -7.63 -0.35 21.86
CA GLN A 229 -8.10 -0.12 23.23
C GLN A 229 -7.07 -0.43 24.32
N SER A 230 -6.12 -1.31 24.08
CA SER A 230 -5.13 -1.75 25.07
C SER A 230 -4.00 -0.73 25.31
N ASP A 231 -3.76 0.16 24.35
CA ASP A 231 -2.63 1.10 24.36
C ASP A 231 -3.12 2.55 24.47
N ALA A 232 -2.65 3.27 25.49
CA ALA A 232 -3.06 4.66 25.72
C ALA A 232 -2.47 5.65 24.70
N GLU A 233 -1.26 5.39 24.19
CA GLU A 233 -0.61 6.24 23.20
C GLU A 233 -1.27 6.05 21.83
N LEU A 234 -1.53 4.79 21.44
CA LEU A 234 -2.22 4.49 20.19
C LEU A 234 -3.64 5.06 20.15
N ARG A 235 -4.40 5.00 21.25
CA ARG A 235 -5.72 5.66 21.33
C ARG A 235 -5.64 7.15 21.07
N ARG A 236 -4.63 7.81 21.66
CA ARG A 236 -4.42 9.24 21.48
C ARG A 236 -4.06 9.56 20.04
N ALA A 237 -3.16 8.77 19.43
CA ALA A 237 -2.80 8.93 18.03
C ALA A 237 -4.00 8.76 17.08
N VAL A 238 -4.85 7.75 17.33
CA VAL A 238 -6.08 7.52 16.55
C VAL A 238 -7.06 8.67 16.70
N HIS A 239 -7.24 9.20 17.91
CA HIS A 239 -8.06 10.38 18.16
C HIS A 239 -7.55 11.61 17.41
N ASP A 240 -6.26 11.91 17.51
CA ASP A 240 -5.63 13.06 16.85
C ASP A 240 -5.74 12.94 15.32
N TYR A 241 -5.62 11.71 14.79
CA TYR A 241 -5.81 11.41 13.39
C TYR A 241 -7.27 11.61 12.93
N ALA A 242 -8.23 11.09 13.67
CA ALA A 242 -9.65 11.26 13.38
C ALA A 242 -10.04 12.75 13.42
N SER A 243 -9.55 13.48 14.42
CA SER A 243 -9.72 14.92 14.56
C SER A 243 -9.12 15.71 13.40
N LEU A 244 -7.92 15.33 12.94
CA LEU A 244 -7.31 15.92 11.76
C LEU A 244 -8.18 15.74 10.50
N LEU A 245 -8.68 14.53 10.27
CA LEU A 245 -9.50 14.26 9.09
C LEU A 245 -10.84 14.98 9.19
N ARG A 246 -11.44 15.08 10.38
CA ARG A 246 -12.60 15.93 10.63
C ARG A 246 -12.31 17.38 10.28
N ASP A 247 -11.18 17.93 10.70
CA ASP A 247 -10.80 19.32 10.38
C ASP A 247 -10.59 19.53 8.87
N CYS A 248 -10.15 18.50 8.14
CA CYS A 248 -9.96 18.57 6.69
C CYS A 248 -11.30 18.49 5.94
N PHE A 249 -12.10 17.45 6.19
CA PHE A 249 -13.31 17.17 5.42
C PHE A 249 -14.57 17.87 5.96
N GLY A 250 -14.56 18.26 7.23
CA GLY A 250 -15.75 18.61 7.99
C GLY A 250 -16.41 17.37 8.62
N GLU A 251 -16.95 17.54 9.83
CA GLU A 251 -17.59 16.47 10.60
C GLU A 251 -18.70 15.76 9.82
N LYS A 252 -19.62 16.55 9.24
CA LYS A 252 -20.76 16.01 8.49
C LYS A 252 -20.32 15.13 7.33
N THR A 253 -19.37 15.61 6.52
CA THR A 253 -18.86 14.88 5.36
C THR A 253 -18.13 13.62 5.79
N LEU A 254 -17.30 13.68 6.84
CA LEU A 254 -16.60 12.51 7.36
C LEU A 254 -17.58 11.41 7.82
N LEU A 255 -18.66 11.79 8.51
CA LEU A 255 -19.71 10.86 8.95
C LEU A 255 -20.57 10.32 7.81
N GLU A 256 -20.77 11.10 6.74
CA GLU A 256 -21.44 10.64 5.52
C GLU A 256 -20.61 9.58 4.79
N MET A 257 -19.30 9.83 4.66
CA MET A 257 -18.35 8.90 4.05
C MET A 257 -18.20 7.60 4.83
N ALA A 258 -18.32 7.65 6.17
CA ALA A 258 -18.28 6.46 7.00
C ALA A 258 -19.42 5.47 6.72
N ASN A 259 -20.56 5.93 6.18
CA ASN A 259 -21.75 5.09 5.98
C ASN A 259 -21.50 3.87 5.07
N SER A 260 -20.59 3.98 4.10
CA SER A 260 -20.26 2.89 3.18
C SER A 260 -19.20 1.93 3.73
N HIS A 261 -18.59 2.22 4.88
CA HIS A 261 -17.43 1.49 5.38
C HIS A 261 -17.56 0.97 6.81
N LEU A 262 -18.39 1.61 7.63
CA LEU A 262 -18.54 1.30 9.06
C LEU A 262 -19.96 0.90 9.40
N ASN A 263 -20.10 -0.06 10.31
CA ASN A 263 -21.39 -0.42 10.89
C ASN A 263 -21.84 0.61 11.96
N PRO A 264 -23.10 0.56 12.44
CA PRO A 264 -23.61 1.54 13.40
C PRO A 264 -22.81 1.67 14.70
N ASN A 265 -22.22 0.58 15.21
CA ASN A 265 -21.41 0.62 16.43
C ASN A 265 -20.05 1.27 16.18
N GLN A 266 -19.40 0.92 15.07
CA GLN A 266 -18.15 1.54 14.62
C GLN A 266 -18.34 3.03 14.33
N LYS A 267 -19.51 3.42 13.80
CA LYS A 267 -19.84 4.82 13.56
C LYS A 267 -19.99 5.61 14.86
N LYS A 268 -20.60 5.03 15.90
CA LYS A 268 -20.61 5.64 17.25
C LYS A 268 -19.19 5.82 17.81
N THR A 269 -18.29 4.86 17.56
CA THR A 269 -16.87 4.99 17.93
C THR A 269 -16.22 6.16 17.19
N LEU A 270 -16.46 6.29 15.88
CA LEU A 270 -15.98 7.43 15.10
C LEU A 270 -16.51 8.75 15.65
N GLU A 271 -17.83 8.84 15.91
CA GLU A 271 -18.47 10.03 16.48
C GLU A 271 -17.87 10.41 17.84
N ALA A 272 -17.47 9.44 18.66
CA ALA A 272 -16.79 9.69 19.93
C ALA A 272 -15.34 10.15 19.74
N LEU A 273 -14.65 9.67 18.70
CA LEU A 273 -13.25 10.04 18.39
C LEU A 273 -13.12 11.45 17.80
N ILE A 274 -14.18 11.97 17.18
CA ILE A 274 -14.15 13.25 16.46
C ILE A 274 -14.92 14.37 17.19
N LYS A 275 -15.42 14.12 18.40
CA LYS A 275 -16.01 15.14 19.27
C LYS A 275 -14.95 15.75 20.17
#